data_AF-A0AA39YD84-F1
#
_entry.id   AF-A0AA39YD84-F1
#
_cell.length_a   1.000
_cell.length_b   1.000
_cell.length_c   1.000
_cell.angle_alpha   90.00
_cell.angle_beta   90.00
_cell.angle_gamma   90.00
#
_symmetry.space_group_name_H-M   'P 1'
#
loop_
_entity.id
_entity.type
_entity.pdbx_description
1 polymer ?
#
loop_
_entity_poly.entity_id
_entity_poly.type
_entity_poly.pdbx_seq_one_letter_code
_entity_poly.pdbx_strand_id
1 'polypeptide(L)'
;MSFNQFNNIRRHEILERMGIEQLPALMPGQEHPDVEPEERRPEVPLVMLPVPGRKCPSCLAKGETVWVIPGKCCPACGTPVN
;
A
#
# COMPACT_ATOMS: atom_id res chain seq x y z
N MET A 1 -23.89 24.01 -6.15
CA MET A 1 -22.46 23.70 -5.87
C MET A 1 -22.42 22.70 -4.71
N SER A 2 -21.78 21.55 -4.88
CA SER A 2 -21.87 20.42 -3.93
C SER A 2 -20.89 20.58 -2.75
N PHE A 3 -21.28 20.17 -1.54
CA PHE A 3 -20.46 20.21 -0.32
C PHE A 3 -19.10 19.49 -0.49
N ASN A 4 -19.05 18.45 -1.32
CA ASN A 4 -17.82 17.75 -1.66
C ASN A 4 -16.80 18.63 -2.39
N GLN A 5 -17.28 19.60 -3.19
CA GLN A 5 -16.41 20.49 -3.95
C GLN A 5 -15.69 21.49 -3.06
N PHE A 6 -16.35 22.00 -2.01
CA PHE A 6 -15.73 22.91 -1.03
C PHE A 6 -14.62 22.22 -0.22
N ASN A 7 -14.84 20.96 0.17
CA ASN A 7 -13.86 20.18 0.91
C ASN A 7 -12.60 19.85 0.11
N ASN A 8 -12.73 19.69 -1.21
CA ASN A 8 -11.61 19.43 -2.10
C ASN A 8 -10.77 20.70 -2.35
N ILE A 9 -11.41 21.86 -2.51
CA ILE A 9 -10.72 23.15 -2.68
C ILE A 9 -9.88 23.48 -1.46
N ARG A 10 -10.46 23.41 -0.25
CA ARG A 10 -9.75 23.72 0.99
C ARG A 10 -8.57 22.80 1.24
N ARG A 11 -8.68 21.52 0.84
CA ARG A 11 -7.56 20.56 0.93
C ARG A 11 -6.43 20.94 -0.03
N HIS A 12 -6.76 21.34 -1.26
CA HIS A 12 -5.77 21.76 -2.25
C HIS A 12 -4.96 22.97 -1.78
N GLU A 13 -5.63 24.01 -1.28
CA GLU A 13 -4.98 25.22 -0.76
C GLU A 13 -4.01 24.91 0.40
N ILE A 14 -4.34 23.93 1.24
CA ILE A 14 -3.47 23.50 2.34
C ILE A 14 -2.23 22.78 1.80
N LEU A 15 -2.38 21.93 0.79
CA LEU A 15 -1.26 21.22 0.16
C LEU A 15 -0.30 22.19 -0.53
N GLU A 16 -0.83 23.17 -1.28
CA GLU A 16 -0.03 24.22 -1.94
C GLU A 16 0.77 25.04 -0.92
N ARG A 17 0.16 25.41 0.22
CA ARG A 17 0.86 26.14 1.30
C ARG A 17 1.98 25.34 1.95
N MET A 18 1.93 24.01 1.90
CA MET A 18 2.98 23.12 2.38
C MET A 18 4.07 22.86 1.31
N GLY A 19 3.94 23.45 0.12
CA GLY A 19 4.85 23.21 -1.01
C GLY A 19 4.63 21.85 -1.68
N ILE A 20 3.45 21.24 -1.49
CA ILE A 20 3.09 19.97 -2.12
C ILE A 20 2.34 20.28 -3.41
N GLU A 21 3.02 20.12 -4.54
CA GLU A 21 2.43 20.29 -5.87
C GLU A 21 1.72 19.03 -6.33
N GLN A 22 0.59 19.19 -7.03
CA GLN A 22 -0.12 18.07 -7.63
C GLN A 22 0.69 17.54 -8.82
N LEU A 23 1.05 16.25 -8.78
CA LEU A 23 1.68 15.59 -9.93
C LEU A 23 0.75 15.64 -11.15
N PRO A 24 1.32 15.72 -12.37
CA PRO A 24 0.54 15.66 -13.60
C PRO A 24 -0.31 14.39 -13.64
N ALA A 25 -1.49 14.49 -14.23
CA ALA A 25 -2.35 13.33 -14.42
C ALA A 25 -1.60 12.27 -15.24
N LEU A 26 -1.64 11.02 -14.78
CA LEU A 26 -1.16 9.90 -15.57
C LEU A 26 -2.07 9.75 -16.79
N MET A 27 -1.57 10.18 -17.93
CA MET A 27 -2.28 10.04 -19.20
C MET A 27 -2.25 8.55 -19.58
N PRO A 28 -3.40 7.90 -19.83
CA PRO A 28 -3.40 6.53 -20.33
C PRO A 28 -2.72 6.50 -21.70
N GLY A 29 -1.64 5.72 -21.84
CA GLY A 29 -0.95 5.53 -23.13
C GLY A 29 0.42 6.18 -23.26
N GLN A 30 1.14 6.46 -22.18
CA GLN A 30 2.61 6.61 -22.31
C GLN A 30 3.19 5.22 -22.61
N GLU A 31 3.28 4.91 -23.89
CA GLU A 31 4.17 3.88 -24.41
C GLU A 31 5.60 4.28 -24.02
N HIS A 32 6.05 3.73 -22.89
CA HIS A 32 7.47 3.68 -22.62
C HIS A 32 8.10 2.99 -23.83
N PRO A 33 9.13 3.57 -24.48
CA PRO A 33 9.92 2.78 -25.42
C PRO A 33 10.32 1.52 -24.68
N ASP A 34 10.25 0.37 -25.33
CA ASP A 34 10.78 -0.90 -24.81
C ASP A 34 12.26 -0.65 -24.51
N VAL A 35 12.56 -0.13 -23.32
CA VAL A 35 13.87 -0.21 -22.73
C VAL A 35 13.99 -1.69 -22.48
N GLU A 36 14.62 -2.38 -23.44
CA GLU A 36 15.11 -3.73 -23.27
C GLU A 36 15.68 -3.75 -21.85
N PRO A 37 15.15 -4.59 -20.94
CA PRO A 37 15.53 -4.52 -19.55
C PRO A 37 17.01 -4.84 -19.50
N GLU A 38 17.84 -3.78 -19.49
CA GLU A 38 19.25 -3.87 -19.17
C GLU A 38 19.27 -4.68 -17.88
N GLU A 39 19.84 -5.89 -17.95
CA GLU A 39 19.83 -6.85 -16.85
C GLU A 39 20.35 -6.11 -15.63
N ARG A 40 19.41 -5.58 -14.82
CA ARG A 40 19.72 -4.89 -13.60
C ARG A 40 20.15 -6.01 -12.68
N ARG A 41 21.42 -6.38 -12.79
CA ARG A 41 22.12 -7.20 -11.81
C ARG A 41 21.80 -6.53 -10.48
N PRO A 42 21.09 -7.19 -9.58
CA PRO A 42 20.89 -6.60 -8.28
C PRO A 42 22.28 -6.62 -7.63
N GLU A 43 22.96 -5.46 -7.65
CA GLU A 43 24.21 -5.24 -6.89
C GLU A 43 23.97 -5.49 -5.39
N VAL A 44 22.71 -5.35 -4.97
CA VAL A 44 22.21 -5.68 -3.65
C VAL A 44 21.71 -7.11 -3.58
N PRO A 45 22.20 -7.94 -2.63
CA PRO A 45 21.64 -9.26 -2.38
C PRO A 45 20.13 -9.17 -2.10
N LEU A 46 19.33 -9.94 -2.84
CA LEU A 46 17.92 -10.14 -2.52
C LEU A 46 17.83 -10.94 -1.22
N VAL A 47 17.68 -10.24 -0.10
CA VAL A 47 17.45 -10.88 1.20
C VAL A 47 15.98 -11.25 1.28
N MET A 48 15.67 -12.55 1.20
CA MET A 48 14.34 -13.07 1.49
C MET A 48 14.09 -12.95 3.00
N LEU A 49 13.64 -11.78 3.44
CA LEU A 49 13.11 -11.61 4.79
C LEU A 49 11.74 -12.28 4.83
N PRO A 50 11.45 -13.17 5.80
CA PRO A 50 10.11 -13.71 5.97
C PRO A 50 9.15 -12.53 6.19
N VAL A 51 8.09 -12.47 5.37
CA VAL A 51 7.04 -11.47 5.54
C VAL A 51 6.52 -11.63 6.98
N PRO A 52 6.52 -10.57 7.80
CA PRO A 52 6.28 -10.69 9.24
C PRO A 52 4.82 -10.97 9.58
N GLY A 53 3.97 -11.32 8.61
CA GLY A 53 2.56 -11.63 8.81
C GLY A 53 2.33 -13.14 8.91
N ARG A 54 1.49 -13.56 9.86
CA ARG A 54 0.98 -14.92 9.97
C ARG A 54 -0.54 -14.92 9.80
N LYS A 55 -1.10 -15.94 9.14
CA LYS A 55 -2.57 -16.09 9.07
C LYS A 55 -3.12 -16.46 10.45
N CYS A 56 -4.19 -15.81 10.87
CA CYS A 56 -4.91 -16.15 12.11
C CYS A 56 -5.48 -17.58 12.00
N PRO A 57 -5.11 -18.51 12.90
CA PRO A 57 -5.54 -19.91 12.82
C PRO A 57 -7.06 -20.05 13.02
N SER A 58 -7.65 -19.27 13.93
CA SER A 58 -9.09 -19.33 14.22
C SER A 58 -9.95 -18.79 13.08
N CYS A 59 -9.51 -17.73 12.40
CA CYS A 59 -10.20 -17.23 11.20
C CYS A 59 -10.04 -18.21 10.05
N LEU A 60 -8.83 -18.78 9.88
CA LEU A 60 -8.56 -19.74 8.83
C LEU A 60 -9.42 -21.00 8.97
N ALA A 61 -9.64 -21.48 10.19
CA ALA A 61 -10.56 -22.60 10.46
C ALA A 61 -12.02 -22.29 10.09
N LYS A 62 -12.41 -21.01 10.03
CA LYS A 62 -13.73 -20.54 9.58
C LYS A 62 -13.78 -20.24 8.07
N GLY A 63 -12.67 -20.43 7.34
CA GLY A 63 -12.54 -20.09 5.93
C GLY A 63 -12.15 -18.65 5.64
N GLU A 64 -11.81 -17.86 6.66
CA GLU A 64 -11.41 -16.45 6.52
C GLU A 64 -9.89 -16.30 6.60
N THR A 65 -9.30 -15.56 5.65
CA THR A 65 -7.86 -15.27 5.68
C THR A 65 -7.61 -13.89 6.27
N VAL A 66 -7.23 -13.85 7.55
CA VAL A 66 -6.81 -12.62 8.26
C VAL A 66 -5.31 -12.71 8.56
N TRP A 67 -4.53 -11.74 8.12
CA TRP A 67 -3.09 -11.65 8.42
C TRP A 67 -2.85 -10.83 9.68
N VAL A 68 -1.98 -11.34 10.56
CA VAL A 68 -1.71 -10.79 11.90
C VAL A 68 -0.21 -10.75 12.13
N ILE A 69 0.28 -9.72 12.81
CA ILE A 69 1.67 -9.63 13.28
C ILE A 69 1.85 -10.62 14.45
N PRO A 70 2.82 -11.53 14.41
CA PRO A 70 3.16 -12.41 15.53
C PRO A 70 3.37 -11.62 16.83
N GLY A 71 2.86 -12.14 17.95
CA GLY A 71 2.83 -11.44 19.24
C GLY A 71 1.63 -10.50 19.42
N LYS A 72 0.72 -10.39 18.45
CA LYS A 72 -0.52 -9.59 18.54
C LYS A 72 -1.77 -10.45 18.44
N CYS A 73 -2.88 -9.94 18.97
CA CYS A 73 -4.19 -10.56 18.81
C CYS A 73 -4.78 -10.24 17.43
N CYS A 74 -5.46 -11.22 16.85
CA CYS A 74 -6.20 -11.05 15.60
C CYS A 74 -7.26 -9.96 15.74
N PRO A 75 -7.31 -8.95 14.84
CA PRO A 75 -8.27 -7.86 14.96
C PRO A 75 -9.73 -8.30 14.73
N ALA A 76 -9.94 -9.40 14.00
CA ALA A 76 -11.28 -9.89 13.69
C ALA A 76 -11.89 -10.76 14.80
N CYS A 77 -11.09 -11.60 15.45
CA CYS A 77 -11.59 -12.59 16.41
C CYS A 77 -10.89 -12.59 17.78
N GLY A 78 -9.88 -11.75 17.98
CA GLY A 78 -9.14 -11.65 19.25
C GLY A 78 -8.16 -12.80 19.52
N THR A 79 -8.07 -13.81 18.66
CA THR A 79 -7.15 -14.95 18.86
C THR A 79 -5.71 -14.45 18.86
N PRO A 80 -4.90 -14.75 19.91
CA PRO A 80 -3.48 -14.41 19.91
C PRO A 80 -2.76 -15.19 18.81
N VAL A 81 -1.99 -14.49 17.98
CA VAL A 81 -1.20 -15.09 16.90
C VAL A 81 0.27 -14.91 17.25
N ASN A 82 0.96 -16.03 17.51
CA ASN A 82 2.42 -16.13 17.60
C ASN A 82 2.94 -16.95 16.44
#